data_AF-A0A4Y2VL65-F1
#
_entry.id   AF-A0A4Y2VL65-F1
#
_cell.length_a   1.000
_cell.length_b   1.000
_cell.length_c   1.000
_cell.angle_alpha   90.00
_cell.angle_beta   90.00
_cell.angle_gamma   90.00
#
_symmetry.space_group_name_H-M   'P 1'
#
loop_
_entity.id
_entity.type
_entity.pdbx_description
1 polymer ?
#
loop_
_entity_poly.entity_id
_entity_poly.type
_entity_poly.pdbx_seq_one_letter_code
_entity_poly.pdbx_strand_id
1 'polypeptide(L)'
;MKTPYSVAMVPIEPGHYSHIGLAVNLRSIWEKVKENISSIELLTNIDGSPLFKSSCNEFWPILGRKANVPSLKPVVFPIGMYCGPGKPNRCTEYLW
;
A
#
# COMPACT_ATOMS: atom_id res chain seq x y z
N MET A 1 -2.24 -10.42 22.02
CA MET A 1 -1.84 -9.82 20.73
C MET A 1 -0.74 -8.81 21.05
N LYS A 2 0.53 -9.13 20.81
CA LYS A 2 1.65 -8.20 21.01
C LYS A 2 1.92 -7.52 19.67
N THR A 3 1.56 -6.26 19.54
CA THR A 3 1.86 -5.45 18.36
C THR A 3 3.37 -5.20 18.31
N PRO A 4 4.06 -5.41 17.18
CA PRO A 4 5.48 -5.08 17.08
C PRO A 4 5.67 -3.57 17.29
N TYR A 5 6.66 -3.18 18.09
CA TYR A 5 6.84 -1.80 18.56
C TYR A 5 7.58 -0.86 17.59
N SER A 6 7.98 -1.32 16.41
CA SER A 6 8.67 -0.47 15.44
C SER A 6 8.41 -0.93 14.02
N VAL A 7 7.92 0.00 13.19
CA VAL A 7 7.82 -0.14 11.74
C VAL A 7 8.84 0.82 11.13
N ALA A 8 9.57 0.38 10.10
CA ALA A 8 10.51 1.25 9.40
C ALA A 8 9.73 2.41 8.75
N MET A 9 9.97 3.62 9.24
CA MET A 9 9.37 4.84 8.71
C MET A 9 10.41 5.67 7.97
N VAL A 10 10.04 6.14 6.79
CA VAL A 10 10.80 7.08 5.99
C VAL A 10 10.14 8.45 6.14
N PRO A 11 10.87 9.50 6.55
CA PRO A 11 10.33 10.85 6.62
C PRO A 11 10.01 11.35 5.20
N ILE A 12 8.75 11.70 4.96
CA ILE A 12 8.24 12.17 3.67
C ILE A 12 7.40 13.41 3.93
N GLU A 13 7.96 14.59 3.70
CA GLU A 13 7.28 15.86 4.02
C GLU A 13 5.87 15.95 3.42
N PRO A 14 4.84 16.34 4.21
CA PRO A 14 4.87 16.78 5.61
C PRO A 14 4.71 15.68 6.69
N GLY A 15 4.82 14.41 6.32
CA GLY A 15 4.54 13.26 7.16
C GLY A 15 5.58 12.14 7.10
N HIS A 16 5.11 10.90 7.26
CA HIS A 16 5.94 9.70 7.27
C HIS A 16 5.32 8.63 6.39
N TYR A 17 6.19 7.89 5.70
CA TYR A 17 5.83 6.73 4.89
C TYR A 17 6.38 5.45 5.51
N SER A 18 5.62 4.36 5.40
CA SER A 18 6.05 3.02 5.76
C SER A 18 5.83 2.09 4.57
N HIS A 19 6.91 1.47 4.09
CA HIS A 19 6.84 0.46 3.03
C HIS A 19 6.48 -0.90 3.63
N ILE A 20 5.50 -1.60 3.04
CA ILE A 20 5.15 -2.97 3.44
C ILE A 20 5.75 -3.99 2.48
N GLY A 21 5.71 -3.72 1.17
CA GLY A 21 6.37 -4.59 0.18
C GLY A 21 5.44 -5.07 -0.93
N LEU A 22 5.58 -4.49 -2.12
CA LEU A 22 4.91 -5.00 -3.32
C LEU A 22 5.36 -6.44 -3.63
N ALA A 23 6.67 -6.67 -3.71
CA ALA A 23 7.24 -7.96 -4.11
C ALA A 23 6.92 -9.11 -3.15
N VAL A 24 6.81 -8.85 -1.85
CA VAL A 24 6.46 -9.86 -0.84
C VAL A 24 4.99 -10.26 -0.99
N ASN A 25 4.10 -9.27 -1.11
CA ASN A 25 2.68 -9.52 -1.33
C ASN A 25 2.41 -10.22 -2.68
N LEU A 26 3.11 -9.82 -3.75
CA LEU A 26 2.99 -10.48 -5.04
C LEU A 26 3.41 -11.95 -4.96
N ARG A 27 4.58 -12.25 -4.38
CA ARG A 27 5.06 -13.63 -4.21
C ARG A 27 4.08 -14.50 -3.43
N SER A 28 3.65 -14.03 -2.26
CA SER A 28 2.70 -14.75 -1.40
C SER A 28 1.38 -15.08 -2.10
N ILE A 29 0.90 -14.18 -2.96
CA ILE A 29 -0.36 -14.37 -3.67
C ILE A 29 -0.16 -15.24 -4.94
N TRP A 30 1.01 -15.19 -5.56
CA TRP A 30 1.29 -15.89 -6.82
C TRP A 30 1.36 -17.41 -6.66
N GLU A 31 1.72 -17.91 -5.48
CA GLU A 31 1.72 -19.35 -5.16
C GLU A 31 0.36 -20.03 -5.43
N LYS A 32 -0.74 -19.25 -5.50
CA LYS A 32 -2.11 -19.73 -5.68
C LYS A 32 -2.64 -19.54 -7.10
N VAL A 33 -1.88 -18.89 -7.98
CA VAL A 33 -2.27 -18.59 -9.36
C VAL A 33 -2.01 -19.80 -10.25
N LYS A 34 -2.99 -20.20 -11.05
CA LYS A 34 -2.87 -21.33 -12.00
C LYS A 34 -2.85 -20.86 -13.45
N GLU A 35 -3.25 -19.62 -13.68
CA GLU A 35 -3.27 -19.00 -14.99
C GLU A 35 -1.83 -18.79 -15.51
N ASN A 36 -1.63 -19.05 -16.80
CA ASN A 36 -0.38 -18.71 -17.46
C ASN A 36 -0.39 -17.22 -17.81
N ILE A 37 0.36 -16.42 -17.04
CA ILE A 37 0.37 -14.97 -17.14
C ILE A 37 1.79 -14.49 -17.38
N SER A 38 1.99 -13.76 -18.48
CA SER A 38 3.29 -13.23 -18.89
C SER A 38 3.64 -11.88 -18.28
N SER A 39 2.64 -11.13 -17.81
CA SER A 39 2.80 -9.80 -17.20
C SER A 39 1.72 -9.53 -16.18
N ILE A 40 2.02 -8.75 -15.14
CA ILE A 40 1.04 -8.36 -14.13
C ILE A 40 0.65 -6.91 -14.35
N GLU A 41 -0.65 -6.67 -14.54
CA GLU A 41 -1.22 -5.32 -14.53
C GLU A 41 -1.60 -4.95 -13.10
N LEU A 42 -0.93 -3.94 -12.54
CA LEU A 42 -1.16 -3.47 -11.17
C LEU A 42 -2.04 -2.23 -11.18
N LEU A 43 -3.17 -2.30 -10.47
CA LEU A 43 -3.96 -1.14 -10.09
C LEU A 43 -3.59 -0.73 -8.68
N THR A 44 -3.20 0.54 -8.51
CA THR A 44 -2.89 1.13 -7.21
C THR A 44 -3.97 2.12 -6.80
N ASN A 45 -4.44 2.01 -5.57
CA ASN A 45 -5.33 2.99 -4.95
C ASN A 45 -4.60 3.69 -3.80
N ILE A 46 -4.71 5.02 -3.75
CA ILE A 46 -4.15 5.89 -2.72
C ILE A 46 -5.28 6.80 -2.28
N ASP A 47 -5.93 6.45 -1.18
CA ASP A 47 -7.08 7.17 -0.63
C ASP A 47 -6.73 7.75 0.74
N GLY A 48 -7.29 8.90 1.09
CA GLY A 48 -6.98 9.62 2.33
C GLY A 48 -8.15 9.58 3.30
N SER A 49 -7.89 9.22 4.55
CA SER A 49 -8.91 9.23 5.60
C SER A 49 -8.43 9.93 6.87
N PRO A 50 -9.21 10.84 7.47
CA PRO A 50 -8.87 11.43 8.76
C PRO A 50 -8.71 10.34 9.82
N LEU A 51 -7.55 10.28 10.48
CA LEU A 51 -7.32 9.30 11.55
C LEU A 51 -8.11 9.62 12.81
N PHE A 52 -8.22 10.91 13.12
CA PHE A 52 -8.88 11.39 14.33
C PHE A 52 -9.67 12.66 14.00
N LYS A 53 -10.85 12.83 14.61
CA LYS A 53 -11.66 14.04 14.45
C LYS A 53 -10.97 15.31 14.97
N SER A 54 -9.96 15.16 15.82
CA SER A 54 -9.22 16.24 16.48
C SER A 54 -7.80 16.46 15.94
N SER A 55 -7.38 15.70 14.93
CA SER A 55 -6.05 15.83 14.31
C SER A 55 -6.19 16.23 12.86
N CYS A 56 -5.27 17.06 12.38
CA CYS A 56 -5.13 17.33 10.94
C CYS A 56 -4.50 16.15 10.20
N ASN A 57 -4.02 15.11 10.91
CA ASN A 57 -3.37 13.96 10.28
C ASN A 57 -4.38 13.06 9.57
N GLU A 58 -4.08 12.80 8.31
CA GLU A 58 -4.74 11.85 7.44
C GLU A 58 -3.86 10.62 7.27
N PHE A 59 -4.51 9.47 7.19
CA PHE A 59 -3.90 8.21 6.83
C PHE A 59 -4.22 7.86 5.40
N TRP A 60 -3.16 7.54 4.66
CA TRP A 60 -3.20 7.27 3.25
C TRP A 60 -2.67 5.85 2.99
N PRO A 61 -3.53 4.82 3.03
CA PRO A 61 -3.14 3.47 2.61
C PRO A 61 -2.84 3.46 1.11
N ILE A 62 -1.73 2.83 0.75
CA ILE A 62 -1.38 2.52 -0.63
C ILE A 62 -1.71 1.05 -0.86
N LEU A 63 -2.74 0.79 -1.64
CA LEU A 63 -3.26 -0.55 -1.90
C LEU A 63 -3.00 -0.97 -3.34
N GLY A 64 -2.67 -2.23 -3.53
CA GLY A 64 -2.45 -2.85 -4.83
C GLY A 64 -3.46 -3.95 -5.13
N ARG A 65 -3.82 -4.09 -6.41
CA ARG A 65 -4.63 -5.19 -6.94
C ARG A 65 -4.16 -5.55 -8.35
N LYS A 66 -4.22 -6.83 -8.71
CA LYS A 66 -3.93 -7.27 -10.09
C LYS A 66 -5.19 -7.16 -10.95
N ALA A 67 -5.13 -6.47 -12.07
CA ALA A 67 -6.27 -6.30 -12.98
C ALA A 67 -6.49 -7.54 -13.85
N ASN A 68 -5.41 -8.15 -14.33
CA ASN A 68 -5.42 -9.20 -15.35
C ASN A 68 -5.30 -10.63 -14.79
N VAL A 69 -5.54 -10.82 -13.49
CA VAL A 69 -5.56 -12.15 -12.84
C VAL A 69 -6.98 -12.40 -12.30
N PRO A 70 -7.89 -13.01 -13.09
CA PRO A 70 -9.30 -13.15 -12.70
C PRO A 70 -9.51 -13.93 -11.40
N SER A 71 -8.74 -15.01 -11.16
CA SER A 71 -8.84 -15.80 -9.92
C SER A 71 -8.56 -14.99 -8.65
N LEU A 72 -7.84 -13.88 -8.79
CA LEU A 72 -7.44 -12.99 -7.70
C LEU A 72 -8.18 -11.66 -7.71
N LYS A 73 -9.26 -11.52 -8.48
CA LYS A 73 -10.04 -10.29 -8.57
C LYS A 73 -10.40 -9.67 -7.21
N PRO A 74 -10.85 -10.39 -6.16
CA PRO A 74 -11.17 -9.76 -4.88
C PRO A 74 -9.94 -9.44 -4.00
N VAL A 75 -8.74 -9.87 -4.39
CA VAL A 75 -7.55 -9.78 -3.55
C VAL A 75 -6.90 -8.40 -3.70
N VAL A 76 -7.05 -7.61 -2.65
CA VAL A 76 -6.33 -6.34 -2.45
C VAL A 76 -5.25 -6.57 -1.39
N PHE A 77 -4.08 -5.97 -1.58
CA PHE A 77 -2.96 -6.10 -0.66
C PHE A 77 -2.31 -4.73 -0.41
N PRO A 78 -1.74 -4.49 0.78
CA PRO A 78 -1.15 -3.20 1.08
C PRO A 78 0.29 -3.14 0.54
N ILE A 79 0.63 -2.05 -0.13
CA ILE A 79 1.98 -1.77 -0.66
C ILE A 79 2.75 -0.94 0.37
N GLY A 80 2.08 0.03 0.97
CA GLY A 80 2.64 0.94 1.96
C GLY A 80 1.56 1.79 2.60
N MET A 81 1.98 2.67 3.49
CA MET A 81 1.10 3.59 4.19
C MET A 81 1.80 4.93 4.36
N TYR A 82 1.07 6.03 4.19
CA TYR A 82 1.53 7.35 4.54
C TYR A 82 0.64 7.96 5.63
N CYS A 83 1.23 8.75 6.53
CA CYS A 83 0.53 9.48 7.56
C CYS A 83 1.11 10.90 7.69
N GLY A 84 0.26 11.92 7.59
CA GLY A 84 0.66 13.31 7.71
C GLY A 84 -0.54 14.25 7.62
N PRO A 85 -0.35 15.58 7.76
CA PRO A 85 -1.43 16.58 7.85
C PRO A 85 -2.25 16.81 6.56
N GLY A 86 -2.15 15.90 5.59
CA GLY A 86 -2.72 16.01 4.25
C GLY A 86 -2.02 15.06 3.29
N LYS A 87 -2.43 15.07 2.01
CA LYS A 87 -1.82 14.27 0.94
C LYS A 87 -0.29 14.49 0.85
N PRO A 88 0.52 13.43 0.64
CA PRO A 88 1.96 13.60 0.49
C PRO A 88 2.31 14.46 -0.74
N ASN A 89 3.27 15.37 -0.58
CA ASN A 89 3.67 16.31 -1.62
C ASN A 89 4.20 15.63 -2.90
N ARG A 90 4.71 14.40 -2.79
CA ARG A 90 5.30 13.65 -3.92
C ARG A 90 4.80 12.21 -3.99
N CYS A 91 3.50 12.02 -4.24
CA CYS A 91 2.85 10.70 -4.23
C CYS A 91 3.54 9.60 -5.06
N THR A 92 4.25 9.97 -6.12
CA THR A 92 4.87 9.02 -7.05
C THR A 92 6.25 8.53 -6.63
N GLU A 93 7.02 9.22 -5.79
CA GLU A 93 8.39 8.81 -5.44
C GLU A 93 8.46 7.50 -4.62
N TYR A 94 7.32 6.99 -4.14
CA TYR A 94 7.26 5.91 -3.13
C TYR A 94 6.58 4.62 -3.62
N LEU A 95 6.19 4.57 -4.90
CA LEU A 95 5.47 3.44 -5.50
C LEU A 95 6.41 2.41 -6.17
N TRP A 96 7.72 2.66 -6.16
CA TRP A 96 8.75 1.83 -6.80
C TRP A 96 9.68 1.21 -5.77
#